data_AF-A0A1B7VFQ4-F1
#
_entry.id   AF-A0A1B7VFQ4-F1
#
_cell.length_a   1.000
_cell.length_b   1.000
_cell.length_c   1.000
_cell.angle_alpha   90.00
_cell.angle_beta   90.00
_cell.angle_gamma   90.00
#
_symmetry.space_group_name_H-M   'P 1'
#
loop_
_entity.id
_entity.type
_entity.pdbx_description
1 polymer ?
#
loop_
_entity_poly.entity_id
_entity_poly.type
_entity_poly.pdbx_seq_one_letter_code
_entity_poly.pdbx_strand_id
1 'polypeptide(L)'
;VADYVTVDRYLPTNLSGRAAYAGWGGSSYTSTTNELWVALAEKAYAQLAESGWSRSSTSTNSYAAIEGGWMGSVISQVAGLGSSAADAAYMTQAQLINLVNSNQILTVGFNYAAGNTLGVVNNHAYTITAYNATNQTFHLRNPWGTRDVDVTWSQLVSLRGVMVWSNT
;
A
#
# COMPACT_ATOMS: atom_id res chain seq x y z
N VAL A 1 1.67 18.71 22.49
CA VAL A 1 2.94 18.87 21.74
C VAL A 1 2.85 17.92 20.56
N ALA A 2 3.31 18.31 19.37
CA ALA A 2 3.28 17.42 18.21
C ALA A 2 4.47 16.46 18.27
N ASP A 3 4.23 15.17 18.01
CA ASP A 3 5.28 14.18 17.83
C ASP A 3 5.82 14.25 16.40
N TYR A 4 7.15 14.18 16.24
CA TYR A 4 7.79 14.25 14.93
C TYR A 4 8.98 13.28 14.85
N VAL A 5 9.21 12.76 13.65
CA VAL A 5 10.39 11.95 13.30
C VAL A 5 11.19 12.69 12.25
N THR A 6 12.47 12.92 12.51
CA THR A 6 13.39 13.54 11.55
C THR A 6 14.30 12.49 10.93
N VAL A 7 14.50 12.58 9.61
CA VAL A 7 15.43 11.76 8.85
C VAL A 7 16.35 12.62 8.01
N ASP A 8 17.60 12.19 7.84
CA ASP A 8 18.50 12.79 6.85
C ASP A 8 18.23 12.25 5.43
N ARG A 9 18.95 12.80 4.44
CA ARG A 9 18.83 12.44 3.02
C ARG A 9 19.73 11.27 2.57
N TYR A 10 20.40 10.57 3.49
CA TYR A 10 21.17 9.36 3.14
C TYR A 10 20.20 8.20 2.94
N LEU A 11 19.88 7.90 1.68
CA LEU A 11 18.94 6.87 1.30
C LEU A 11 19.68 5.63 0.73
N PRO A 12 19.23 4.39 1.03
CA PRO A 12 19.89 3.19 0.53
C PRO A 12 19.81 3.04 -1.00
N THR A 13 20.93 2.71 -1.61
CA THR A 13 21.03 2.38 -3.05
C THR A 13 21.45 0.94 -3.27
N ASN A 14 21.00 0.32 -4.36
CA ASN A 14 21.56 -0.94 -4.82
C ASN A 14 22.93 -0.73 -5.51
N LEU A 15 23.58 -1.83 -5.93
CA LEU A 15 24.88 -1.80 -6.62
C LEU A 15 24.89 -1.00 -7.93
N SER A 16 23.72 -0.74 -8.53
CA SER A 16 23.56 0.05 -9.75
C SER A 16 23.24 1.52 -9.48
N GLY A 17 23.27 1.96 -8.22
CA GLY A 17 22.97 3.34 -7.85
C GLY A 17 21.48 3.71 -7.93
N ARG A 18 20.59 2.72 -8.01
CA ARG A 18 19.13 2.93 -7.97
C ARG A 18 18.62 2.82 -6.54
N ALA A 19 17.45 3.38 -6.27
CA ALA A 19 16.78 3.21 -4.98
C ALA A 19 16.64 1.71 -4.63
N ALA A 20 16.98 1.34 -3.40
CA ALA A 20 16.82 -0.03 -2.91
C ALA A 20 15.39 -0.31 -2.40
N TYR A 21 14.68 0.73 -1.94
CA TYR A 21 13.32 0.67 -1.42
C TYR A 21 12.40 1.58 -2.25
N ALA A 22 11.40 2.25 -1.65
CA ALA A 22 10.52 3.13 -2.38
C ALA A 22 11.32 4.14 -3.21
N GLY A 23 11.05 4.13 -4.52
CA GLY A 23 11.84 4.84 -5.49
C GLY A 23 11.77 6.36 -5.32
N TRP A 24 12.85 7.01 -5.73
CA TRP A 24 12.83 8.42 -6.08
C TRP A 24 12.78 8.54 -7.61
N GLY A 25 12.15 9.61 -8.12
CA GLY A 25 12.18 9.92 -9.57
C GLY A 25 13.61 9.96 -10.12
N GLY A 26 13.84 9.91 -11.44
CA GLY A 26 15.17 10.18 -12.01
C GLY A 26 16.15 9.00 -12.12
N SER A 27 15.74 7.77 -11.80
CA SER A 27 16.47 6.51 -12.09
C SER A 27 17.87 6.30 -11.48
N SER A 28 18.51 7.31 -10.87
CA SER A 28 19.86 7.24 -10.27
C SER A 28 19.99 8.19 -9.07
N TYR A 29 20.78 7.83 -8.06
CA TYR A 29 21.05 8.70 -6.91
C TYR A 29 21.72 10.04 -7.26
N THR A 30 22.41 10.09 -8.41
CA THR A 30 23.10 11.30 -8.90
C THR A 30 22.19 12.27 -9.66
N SER A 31 20.95 11.87 -9.97
CA SER A 31 20.06 12.71 -10.77
C SER A 31 19.50 13.88 -9.95
N THR A 32 19.54 15.08 -10.54
CA THR A 32 19.03 16.31 -9.91
C THR A 32 17.50 16.44 -10.00
N THR A 33 16.84 15.58 -10.76
CA THR A 33 15.37 15.54 -10.93
C THR A 33 14.69 14.58 -9.96
N ASN A 34 15.42 14.05 -8.98
CA ASN A 34 14.89 13.10 -8.02
C ASN A 34 13.79 13.72 -7.13
N GLU A 35 12.59 13.17 -7.19
CA GLU A 35 11.53 13.43 -6.22
C GLU A 35 11.72 12.52 -4.99
N LEU A 36 11.99 13.11 -3.82
CA LEU A 36 12.47 12.36 -2.64
C LEU A 36 11.41 12.11 -1.57
N TRP A 37 10.23 12.73 -1.65
CA TRP A 37 9.30 12.78 -0.52
C TRP A 37 8.81 11.39 -0.10
N VAL A 38 8.53 10.49 -1.06
CA VAL A 38 8.11 9.11 -0.77
C VAL A 38 9.21 8.34 -0.05
N ALA A 39 10.44 8.42 -0.56
CA ALA A 39 11.60 7.73 0.03
C ALA A 39 11.91 8.24 1.44
N LEU A 40 11.76 9.55 1.69
CA LEU A 40 11.93 10.14 3.02
C LEU A 40 10.79 9.75 3.97
N ALA A 41 9.55 9.69 3.49
CA ALA A 41 8.41 9.23 4.28
C ALA A 41 8.55 7.76 4.68
N GLU A 42 8.95 6.90 3.76
CA GLU A 42 9.23 5.48 4.06
C GLU A 42 10.40 5.33 5.06
N LYS A 43 11.47 6.11 4.89
CA LYS A 43 12.58 6.13 5.85
C LYS A 43 12.14 6.55 7.25
N ALA A 44 11.30 7.58 7.35
CA ALA A 44 10.76 8.04 8.63
C ALA A 44 9.87 6.96 9.26
N TYR A 45 9.07 6.25 8.46
CA TYR A 45 8.25 5.14 8.92
C TYR A 45 9.07 3.92 9.38
N ALA A 46 10.19 3.63 8.71
CA ALA A 46 11.15 2.62 9.14
C ALA A 46 11.86 3.00 10.45
N GLN A 47 12.27 4.26 10.61
CA GLN A 47 12.88 4.77 11.83
C GLN A 47 11.89 4.77 13.00
N LEU A 48 10.60 5.04 12.72
CA LEU A 48 9.55 5.01 13.73
C LEU A 48 9.41 3.63 14.40
N ALA A 49 9.81 2.54 13.73
CA ALA A 49 9.79 1.21 14.34
C ALA A 49 10.64 1.12 15.61
N GLU A 50 11.74 1.88 15.70
CA GLU A 50 12.58 1.96 16.90
C GLU A 50 11.81 2.44 18.14
N SER A 51 10.83 3.33 17.95
CA SER A 51 9.98 3.82 19.04
C SER A 51 8.93 2.81 19.50
N GLY A 52 8.78 1.67 18.80
CA GLY A 52 7.72 0.68 19.03
C GLY A 52 6.33 1.12 18.56
N TRP A 53 6.19 2.32 17.98
CA TRP A 53 4.89 2.88 17.58
C TRP A 53 4.31 2.22 16.32
N SER A 54 5.13 1.90 15.32
CA SER A 54 4.66 1.26 14.08
C SER A 54 4.65 -0.28 14.11
N ARG A 55 5.52 -0.91 14.94
CA ARG A 55 5.65 -2.37 15.08
C ARG A 55 6.03 -2.73 16.53
N SER A 56 5.13 -3.39 17.27
CA SER A 56 5.36 -3.73 18.68
C SER A 56 6.33 -4.90 18.90
N SER A 57 6.64 -5.69 17.87
CA SER A 57 7.46 -6.91 17.96
C SER A 57 8.91 -6.74 17.47
N THR A 58 9.22 -5.65 16.78
CA THR A 58 10.56 -5.36 16.22
C THR A 58 10.88 -3.88 16.40
N SER A 59 11.51 -3.54 17.52
CA SER A 59 11.93 -2.17 17.85
C SER A 59 13.30 -1.84 17.24
N THR A 60 13.43 -2.00 15.92
CA THR A 60 14.70 -1.78 15.22
C THR A 60 14.51 -0.72 14.15
N ASN A 61 15.38 0.30 14.14
CA ASN A 61 15.49 1.28 13.06
C ASN A 61 16.05 0.62 11.79
N SER A 62 15.17 -0.02 11.01
CA SER A 62 15.55 -0.77 9.83
C SER A 62 14.38 -0.89 8.86
N TYR A 63 14.68 -0.83 7.56
CA TYR A 63 13.71 -1.13 6.52
C TYR A 63 13.17 -2.56 6.61
N ALA A 64 13.96 -3.52 7.13
CA ALA A 64 13.47 -4.87 7.38
C ALA A 64 12.34 -4.91 8.42
N ALA A 65 12.26 -3.92 9.32
CA ALA A 65 11.20 -3.85 10.33
C ALA A 65 9.82 -3.50 9.74
N ILE A 66 9.78 -2.93 8.53
CA ILE A 66 8.54 -2.60 7.82
C ILE A 66 8.16 -3.65 6.76
N GLU A 67 8.93 -4.74 6.63
CA GLU A 67 8.59 -5.88 5.77
C GLU A 67 7.42 -6.68 6.35
N GLY A 68 6.43 -6.95 5.51
CA GLY A 68 5.18 -7.59 5.93
C GLY A 68 4.32 -6.64 6.80
N GLY A 69 3.00 -6.72 6.67
CA GLY A 69 2.11 -5.86 7.42
C GLY A 69 0.66 -5.94 6.97
N TRP A 70 -0.19 -5.20 7.68
CA TRP A 70 -1.61 -5.09 7.38
C TRP A 70 -1.98 -3.66 7.01
N MET A 71 -2.73 -3.49 5.91
CA MET A 71 -3.12 -2.19 5.37
C MET A 71 -3.83 -1.32 6.42
N GLY A 72 -4.70 -1.92 7.25
CA GLY A 72 -5.43 -1.19 8.30
C GLY A 72 -4.52 -0.61 9.39
N SER A 73 -3.43 -1.30 9.73
CA SER A 73 -2.43 -0.78 10.67
C SER A 73 -1.74 0.47 10.12
N VAL A 74 -1.42 0.47 8.82
CA VAL A 74 -0.79 1.63 8.16
C VAL A 74 -1.75 2.80 8.07
N ILE A 75 -3.04 2.57 7.79
CA ILE A 75 -4.08 3.63 7.82
C ILE A 75 -4.10 4.32 9.19
N SER A 76 -4.09 3.55 10.28
CA SER A 76 -4.07 4.10 11.64
C SER A 76 -2.78 4.88 11.92
N GLN A 77 -1.62 4.33 11.57
CA GLN A 77 -0.33 4.92 11.92
C GLN A 77 0.01 6.17 11.10
N VAL A 78 -0.42 6.24 9.84
CA VAL A 78 -0.09 7.34 8.93
C VAL A 78 -1.20 8.37 8.85
N ALA A 79 -2.47 7.95 8.80
CA ALA A 79 -3.61 8.86 8.65
C ALA A 79 -4.31 9.16 9.98
N GLY A 80 -4.02 8.43 11.06
CA GLY A 80 -4.70 8.59 12.35
C GLY A 80 -6.15 8.10 12.33
N LEU A 81 -6.54 7.32 11.33
CA LEU A 81 -7.92 6.86 11.12
C LEU A 81 -8.08 5.41 11.56
N GLY A 82 -9.26 5.09 12.11
CA GLY A 82 -9.68 3.69 12.23
C GLY A 82 -9.81 3.04 10.85
N SER A 83 -9.78 1.71 10.78
CA SER A 83 -9.99 0.98 9.54
C SER A 83 -11.03 -0.12 9.71
N SER A 84 -11.80 -0.35 8.66
CA SER A 84 -12.70 -1.50 8.52
C SER A 84 -12.17 -2.44 7.44
N ALA A 85 -12.56 -3.71 7.51
CA ALA A 85 -12.17 -4.71 6.52
C ALA A 85 -13.31 -5.70 6.26
N ALA A 86 -13.38 -6.20 5.03
CA ALA A 86 -14.29 -7.26 4.63
C ALA A 86 -13.70 -8.06 3.46
N ASP A 87 -13.86 -9.38 3.48
CA ASP A 87 -13.69 -10.17 2.25
C ASP A 87 -14.75 -9.74 1.22
N ALA A 88 -14.36 -9.76 -0.05
CA ALA A 88 -15.27 -9.52 -1.17
C ALA A 88 -16.53 -10.40 -1.10
N ALA A 89 -16.43 -11.62 -0.58
CA ALA A 89 -17.55 -12.54 -0.41
C ALA A 89 -18.60 -12.09 0.63
N TYR A 90 -18.25 -11.16 1.52
CA TYR A 90 -19.12 -10.67 2.60
C TYR A 90 -19.51 -9.19 2.44
N MET A 91 -19.28 -8.60 1.27
CA MET A 91 -19.76 -7.27 0.92
C MET A 91 -20.42 -7.29 -0.46
N THR A 92 -21.01 -6.18 -0.87
CA THR A 92 -21.66 -6.03 -2.18
C THR A 92 -20.82 -5.19 -3.13
N GLN A 93 -21.01 -5.41 -4.44
CA GLN A 93 -20.40 -4.58 -5.48
C GLN A 93 -20.73 -3.09 -5.29
N ALA A 94 -21.99 -2.77 -4.96
CA ALA A 94 -22.43 -1.39 -4.74
C ALA A 94 -21.69 -0.72 -3.57
N GLN A 95 -21.44 -1.45 -2.47
CA GLN A 95 -20.63 -0.94 -1.37
C GLN A 95 -19.20 -0.61 -1.82
N LEU A 96 -18.57 -1.48 -2.62
CA LEU A 96 -17.23 -1.22 -3.12
C LEU A 96 -17.19 -0.02 -4.08
N ILE A 97 -18.17 0.11 -4.97
CA ILE A 97 -18.29 1.28 -5.86
C ILE A 97 -18.41 2.56 -5.03
N ASN A 98 -19.20 2.55 -3.96
CA ASN A 98 -19.34 3.71 -3.07
C ASN A 98 -18.01 4.05 -2.38
N LEU A 99 -17.27 3.05 -1.90
CA LEU A 99 -15.95 3.27 -1.28
C LEU A 99 -14.93 3.84 -2.27
N VAL A 100 -14.89 3.33 -3.50
CA VAL A 100 -13.97 3.82 -4.54
C VAL A 100 -14.25 5.27 -4.93
N ASN A 101 -15.51 5.70 -4.87
CA ASN A 101 -15.93 7.06 -5.16
C ASN A 101 -15.98 7.98 -3.92
N SER A 102 -15.53 7.49 -2.76
CA SER A 102 -15.44 8.30 -1.53
C SER A 102 -14.03 8.88 -1.36
N ASN A 103 -13.85 9.71 -0.34
CA ASN A 103 -12.53 10.24 0.06
C ASN A 103 -11.82 9.31 1.06
N GLN A 104 -12.28 8.07 1.25
CA GLN A 104 -11.64 7.11 2.15
C GLN A 104 -10.42 6.47 1.49
N ILE A 105 -9.42 6.14 2.30
CA ILE A 105 -8.31 5.30 1.86
C ILE A 105 -8.87 3.91 1.60
N LEU A 106 -8.63 3.33 0.43
CA LEU A 106 -9.16 2.03 0.03
C LEU A 106 -8.07 1.14 -0.58
N THR A 107 -7.92 -0.04 -0.01
CA THR A 107 -6.93 -1.05 -0.43
C THR A 107 -7.56 -2.42 -0.54
N VAL A 108 -6.88 -3.32 -1.26
CA VAL A 108 -7.23 -4.75 -1.30
C VAL A 108 -5.96 -5.59 -1.18
N GLY A 109 -6.04 -6.65 -0.38
CA GLY A 109 -4.98 -7.64 -0.26
C GLY A 109 -5.45 -9.02 -0.70
N PHE A 110 -4.53 -9.83 -1.21
CA PHE A 110 -4.79 -11.22 -1.58
C PHE A 110 -3.87 -12.15 -0.79
N ASN A 111 -4.36 -12.76 0.29
CA ASN A 111 -3.57 -13.76 1.03
C ASN A 111 -3.28 -14.98 0.15
N TYR A 112 -4.31 -15.45 -0.56
CA TYR A 112 -4.20 -16.49 -1.56
C TYR A 112 -5.27 -16.30 -2.64
N ALA A 113 -4.85 -15.84 -3.80
CA ALA A 113 -5.68 -15.72 -4.98
C ALA A 113 -5.89 -17.10 -5.61
N ALA A 114 -7.04 -17.70 -5.31
CA ALA A 114 -7.44 -18.97 -5.91
C ALA A 114 -7.60 -18.82 -7.43
N GLY A 115 -6.99 -19.71 -8.21
CA GLY A 115 -7.15 -19.73 -9.67
C GLY A 115 -6.63 -18.47 -10.38
N ASN A 116 -5.55 -17.87 -9.87
CA ASN A 116 -4.97 -16.62 -10.34
C ASN A 116 -4.51 -16.64 -11.82
N THR A 117 -5.45 -16.40 -12.74
CA THR A 117 -5.20 -16.23 -14.17
C THR A 117 -4.97 -14.76 -14.57
N LEU A 118 -5.29 -13.82 -13.68
CA LEU A 118 -5.20 -12.37 -13.92
C LEU A 118 -3.85 -11.77 -13.53
N GLY A 119 -2.98 -12.56 -12.90
CA GLY A 119 -1.62 -12.13 -12.55
C GLY A 119 -1.54 -11.23 -11.31
N VAL A 120 -2.57 -11.24 -10.45
CA VAL A 120 -2.48 -10.62 -9.11
C VAL A 120 -1.37 -11.30 -8.31
N VAL A 121 -0.82 -10.63 -7.30
CA VAL A 121 0.26 -11.19 -6.49
C VAL A 121 -0.31 -11.66 -5.15
N ASN A 122 0.03 -12.89 -4.77
CA ASN A 122 -0.33 -13.42 -3.45
C ASN A 122 0.53 -12.76 -2.37
N ASN A 123 -0.02 -12.63 -1.16
CA ASN A 123 0.55 -11.90 -0.04
C ASN A 123 0.96 -10.46 -0.40
N HIS A 124 0.15 -9.80 -1.23
CA HIS A 124 0.42 -8.46 -1.75
C HIS A 124 -0.77 -7.53 -1.60
N ALA A 125 -0.47 -6.26 -1.33
CA ALA A 125 -1.46 -5.20 -1.18
C ALA A 125 -1.51 -4.31 -2.42
N TYR A 126 -2.71 -3.89 -2.79
CA TYR A 126 -3.01 -2.96 -3.87
C TYR A 126 -3.86 -1.81 -3.34
N THR A 127 -3.81 -0.67 -4.02
CA THR A 127 -4.79 0.41 -3.83
C THR A 127 -5.89 0.26 -4.88
N ILE A 128 -7.16 0.43 -4.49
CA ILE A 128 -8.26 0.51 -5.46
C ILE A 128 -8.48 1.98 -5.76
N THR A 129 -8.27 2.39 -7.00
CA THR A 129 -8.18 3.83 -7.35
C THR A 129 -9.26 4.30 -8.31
N ALA A 130 -9.95 3.38 -9.00
CA ALA A 130 -11.04 3.73 -9.89
C ALA A 130 -12.02 2.57 -10.10
N TYR A 131 -13.25 2.92 -10.50
CA TYR A 131 -14.23 1.99 -11.03
C TYR A 131 -14.65 2.44 -12.43
N ASN A 132 -14.54 1.55 -13.41
CA ASN A 132 -14.96 1.79 -14.79
C ASN A 132 -16.34 1.13 -15.01
N ALA A 133 -17.39 1.94 -15.12
CA ALA A 133 -18.75 1.46 -15.30
C ALA A 133 -19.00 0.78 -16.66
N THR A 134 -18.27 1.17 -17.72
CA THR A 134 -18.39 0.58 -19.06
C THR A 134 -17.95 -0.87 -19.07
N ASN A 135 -16.79 -1.15 -18.46
CA ASN A 135 -16.20 -2.48 -18.42
C ASN A 135 -16.56 -3.24 -17.13
N GLN A 136 -17.23 -2.57 -16.18
CA GLN A 136 -17.56 -3.07 -14.84
C GLN A 136 -16.34 -3.56 -14.06
N THR A 137 -15.22 -2.87 -14.18
CA THR A 137 -13.94 -3.22 -13.55
C THR A 137 -13.50 -2.22 -12.48
N PHE A 138 -12.82 -2.72 -11.46
CA PHE A 138 -12.09 -1.96 -10.47
C PHE A 138 -10.61 -1.95 -10.85
N HIS A 139 -10.00 -0.77 -10.83
CA HIS A 139 -8.58 -0.60 -11.11
C HIS A 139 -7.75 -0.80 -9.84
N LEU A 140 -6.93 -1.85 -9.82
CA LEU A 140 -6.00 -2.16 -8.74
C LEU A 140 -4.61 -1.65 -9.11
N ARG A 141 -4.18 -0.59 -8.43
CA ARG A 141 -2.84 -0.04 -8.59
C ARG A 141 -1.87 -0.79 -7.69
N ASN A 142 -0.85 -1.35 -8.31
CA ASN A 142 0.23 -2.07 -7.67
C ASN A 142 1.29 -1.08 -7.16
N PRO A 143 1.67 -1.13 -5.87
CA PRO A 143 2.69 -0.23 -5.31
C PRO A 143 4.07 -0.35 -5.98
N TRP A 144 4.34 -1.41 -6.74
CA TRP A 144 5.56 -1.53 -7.56
C TRP A 144 5.61 -0.58 -8.76
N GLY A 145 4.52 0.15 -9.05
CA GLY A 145 4.42 1.05 -10.20
C GLY A 145 4.32 0.32 -11.55
N THR A 146 4.16 -0.99 -11.53
CA THR A 146 3.99 -1.86 -12.70
C THR A 146 3.01 -2.97 -12.34
N ARG A 147 2.41 -3.62 -13.35
CA ARG A 147 1.45 -4.71 -13.17
C ARG A 147 0.21 -4.29 -12.38
N ASP A 148 -0.29 -3.10 -12.67
CA ASP A 148 -1.66 -2.72 -12.33
C ASP A 148 -2.63 -3.67 -13.05
N VAL A 149 -3.79 -3.91 -12.45
CA VAL A 149 -4.75 -4.89 -12.99
C VAL A 149 -6.18 -4.40 -12.81
N ASP A 150 -6.98 -4.59 -13.85
CA ASP A 150 -8.42 -4.34 -13.80
C ASP A 150 -9.15 -5.66 -13.52
N VAL A 151 -10.03 -5.64 -12.52
CA VAL A 151 -10.78 -6.83 -12.10
C VAL A 151 -12.27 -6.53 -11.98
N THR A 152 -13.11 -7.45 -12.42
CA THR A 152 -14.55 -7.37 -12.17
C THR A 152 -14.86 -7.70 -10.71
N TRP A 153 -16.09 -7.40 -10.29
CA TRP A 153 -16.59 -7.80 -8.98
C TRP A 153 -16.52 -9.33 -8.76
N SER A 154 -16.96 -10.11 -9.74
CA SER A 154 -16.92 -11.57 -9.65
C SER A 154 -15.50 -12.11 -9.52
N GLN A 155 -14.54 -11.50 -10.22
CA GLN A 155 -13.12 -11.85 -10.10
C GLN A 155 -12.58 -11.54 -8.71
N LEU A 156 -12.89 -10.37 -8.13
CA LEU A 156 -12.50 -10.04 -6.75
C LEU A 156 -13.02 -11.07 -5.74
N VAL A 157 -14.27 -11.51 -5.89
CA VAL A 157 -14.88 -12.55 -5.05
C VAL A 157 -14.15 -13.88 -5.23
N SER A 158 -13.91 -14.32 -6.47
CA SER A 158 -13.19 -15.58 -6.75
C SER A 158 -11.76 -15.58 -6.23
N LEU A 159 -11.06 -14.44 -6.36
CA LEU A 159 -9.70 -14.25 -5.87
C LEU A 159 -9.63 -14.07 -4.34
N ARG A 160 -10.78 -14.00 -3.65
CA ARG A 160 -10.88 -13.77 -2.20
C ARG A 160 -10.15 -12.49 -1.77
N GLY A 161 -10.38 -11.41 -2.51
CA GLY A 161 -9.83 -10.10 -2.16
C GLY A 161 -10.36 -9.65 -0.78
N VAL A 162 -9.46 -9.18 0.08
CA VAL A 162 -9.81 -8.58 1.37
C VAL A 162 -9.69 -7.07 1.24
N MET A 163 -10.84 -6.40 1.23
CA MET A 163 -10.92 -4.94 1.15
C MET A 163 -10.65 -4.37 2.54
N VAL A 164 -9.83 -3.33 2.59
CA VAL A 164 -9.58 -2.56 3.81
C VAL A 164 -9.75 -1.09 3.48
N TRP A 165 -10.49 -0.37 4.31
CA TRP A 165 -10.75 1.04 4.10
C TRP A 165 -10.68 1.83 5.39
N SER A 166 -10.34 3.12 5.30
CA SER A 166 -10.36 4.02 6.46
C SER A 166 -11.80 4.33 6.88
N ASN A 167 -12.06 4.46 8.17
CA ASN A 167 -13.32 5.01 8.67
C ASN A 167 -13.39 6.52 8.40
N THR A 168 -14.60 7.09 8.40
CA THR A 168 -14.85 8.54 8.23
C THR A 168 -14.67 9.31 9.52
#